data_AF-A0A0Q8VC40-F1
#
_entry.id   AF-A0A0Q8VC40-F1
#
_cell.length_a   1.000
_cell.length_b   1.000
_cell.length_c   1.000
_cell.angle_alpha   90.00
_cell.angle_beta   90.00
_cell.angle_gamma   90.00
#
_symmetry.space_group_name_H-M   'P 1'
#
loop_
_entity.id
_entity.type
_entity.pdbx_description
1 polymer ?
#
loop_
_entity_poly.entity_id
_entity_poly.type
_entity_poly.pdbx_seq_one_letter_code
_entity_poly.pdbx_strand_id
1 'polypeptide(L)'
;MDIQRLAEALAPLLRDPEAEDSFAYGLAALPAAGTDLMVNVDPELEDRDDVTVEALVERVGAFLAMSPDQWEQVLLDVVAEVEDAVGEQAIAEPTALHDDLALTSSVVFVDAVLLSFLAPLQFPDGVIRVQLDADLAFEDIDIEIEGVETITFDGLDEMLDQLSQDS
;
A
#
# COMPACT_ATOMS: atom_id res chain seq x y z
N MET A 1 2.56 16.07 17.58
CA MET A 1 3.78 16.47 16.85
C MET A 1 3.51 17.74 16.03
N ASP A 2 4.52 18.52 15.65
CA ASP A 2 4.38 19.63 14.69
C ASP A 2 4.65 19.10 13.27
N ILE A 3 3.63 19.11 12.41
CA ILE A 3 3.71 18.54 11.05
C ILE A 3 4.60 19.38 10.13
N GLN A 4 4.66 20.71 10.34
CA GLN A 4 5.58 21.56 9.58
C GLN A 4 7.03 21.18 9.86
N ARG A 5 7.36 20.89 11.13
CA ARG A 5 8.67 20.38 11.52
C ARG A 5 8.98 19.01 10.91
N LEU A 6 7.98 18.14 10.78
CA LEU A 6 8.13 16.84 10.12
C LEU A 6 8.47 17.03 8.62
N ALA A 7 7.71 17.86 7.91
CA ALA A 7 7.97 18.17 6.50
C ALA A 7 9.38 18.73 6.28
N GLU A 8 9.81 19.69 7.11
CA GLU A 8 11.18 20.23 7.06
C GLU A 8 12.26 19.15 7.27
N ALA A 9 12.02 18.20 8.17
CA ALA A 9 12.95 17.11 8.46
C ALA A 9 13.01 16.07 7.32
N LEU A 10 11.96 15.96 6.52
CA LEU A 10 11.86 15.04 5.37
C LEU A 10 12.53 15.58 4.10
N ALA A 11 12.88 16.87 4.03
CA ALA A 11 13.49 17.50 2.85
C ALA A 11 14.77 16.82 2.29
N PRO A 12 15.59 16.10 3.09
CA PRO A 12 16.69 15.30 2.55
C PRO A 12 16.25 14.04 1.79
N LEU A 13 15.03 13.56 2.02
CA LEU A 13 14.48 12.31 1.49
C LEU A 13 13.42 12.55 0.41
N LEU A 14 12.58 13.57 0.61
CA LEU A 14 11.47 13.93 -0.26
C LEU A 14 11.78 15.22 -1.02
N ARG A 15 11.32 15.32 -2.27
CA ARG A 15 11.38 16.55 -3.08
C ARG A 15 10.26 17.49 -2.63
N ASP A 16 10.65 18.69 -2.22
CA ASP A 16 9.75 19.78 -1.81
C ASP A 16 8.61 19.30 -0.89
N PRO A 17 8.93 18.71 0.29
CA PRO A 17 7.90 18.17 1.16
C PRO A 17 6.98 19.26 1.70
N GLU A 18 5.68 18.97 1.71
CA GLU A 18 4.63 19.85 2.22
C GLU A 18 3.97 19.24 3.46
N ALA A 19 3.45 20.10 4.32
CA ALA A 19 2.67 19.73 5.50
C ALA A 19 1.20 20.04 5.22
N GLU A 20 0.32 19.08 5.43
CA GLU A 20 -1.12 19.22 5.25
C GLU A 20 -1.86 18.52 6.39
N ASP A 21 -2.70 19.28 7.10
CA ASP A 21 -3.47 18.80 8.24
C ASP A 21 -2.63 18.00 9.26
N SER A 22 -2.80 16.67 9.26
CA SER A 22 -2.15 15.74 10.19
C SER A 22 -0.93 15.02 9.61
N PHE A 23 -0.58 15.21 8.33
CA PHE A 23 0.47 14.45 7.65
C PHE A 23 1.41 15.33 6.82
N ALA A 24 2.58 14.80 6.48
CA ALA A 24 3.51 15.42 5.55
C ALA A 24 3.61 14.57 4.29
N TYR A 25 3.86 15.17 3.12
CA TYR A 25 3.99 14.42 1.88
C TYR A 25 5.00 15.04 0.92
N GLY A 26 5.45 14.25 -0.04
CA GLY A 26 6.32 14.71 -1.12
C GLY A 26 6.70 13.58 -2.07
N LEU A 27 7.30 13.94 -3.21
CA LEU A 27 7.78 12.96 -4.18
C LEU A 27 9.15 12.40 -3.78
N ALA A 28 9.34 11.09 -3.87
CA ALA A 28 10.63 10.45 -3.68
C ALA A 28 10.92 9.43 -4.79
N ALA A 29 12.21 9.19 -5.05
CA ALA A 29 12.60 8.06 -5.87
C ALA A 29 12.58 6.79 -5.00
N LEU A 30 11.98 5.71 -5.51
CA LEU A 30 12.08 4.38 -4.94
C LEU A 30 12.91 3.50 -5.90
N PRO A 31 14.24 3.43 -5.72
CA PRO A 31 15.12 2.77 -6.69
C PRO A 31 14.81 1.29 -6.91
N ALA A 32 14.37 0.58 -5.87
CA ALA A 32 14.00 -0.83 -5.96
C ALA A 32 12.82 -1.08 -6.91
N ALA A 33 11.85 -0.16 -6.92
CA ALA A 33 10.69 -0.20 -7.82
C ALA A 33 10.96 0.50 -9.17
N GLY A 34 12.11 1.17 -9.33
CA GLY A 34 12.46 1.88 -10.56
C GLY A 34 11.56 3.07 -10.91
N THR A 35 10.80 3.61 -9.94
CA THR A 35 9.84 4.72 -10.15
C THR A 35 10.00 5.83 -9.12
N ASP A 36 9.50 7.02 -9.44
CA ASP A 36 9.21 8.05 -8.46
C ASP A 36 7.80 7.79 -7.87
N LEU A 37 7.61 8.08 -6.59
CA LEU A 37 6.40 7.78 -5.83
C LEU A 37 5.98 8.99 -4.97
N MET A 38 4.68 9.19 -4.82
CA MET A 38 4.16 10.08 -3.78
C MET A 38 4.21 9.38 -2.42
N VAL A 39 5.03 9.92 -1.51
CA VAL A 39 5.17 9.41 -0.14
C VAL A 39 4.40 10.33 0.80
N ASN A 40 3.40 9.78 1.47
CA ASN A 40 2.71 10.41 2.59
C ASN A 40 3.30 9.85 3.88
N VAL A 41 3.43 10.69 4.90
CA VAL A 41 4.01 10.35 6.20
C VAL A 41 3.01 10.79 7.25
N ASP A 42 2.36 9.81 7.86
CA ASP A 42 1.35 10.03 8.88
C ASP A 42 1.88 9.59 10.25
N PRO A 43 1.99 10.51 11.22
CA PRO A 43 2.40 10.20 12.59
C PRO A 43 1.36 9.45 13.42
N GLU A 44 0.11 9.27 12.95
CA GLU A 44 -1.01 8.64 13.68
C GLU A 44 -1.21 9.21 15.09
N LEU A 45 -1.18 10.54 15.20
CA LEU A 45 -1.28 11.22 16.50
C LEU A 45 -2.62 11.02 17.21
N GLU A 46 -3.63 10.50 16.52
CA GLU A 46 -4.91 10.14 17.13
C GLU A 46 -4.80 8.88 18.00
N ASP A 47 -3.89 7.97 17.62
CA ASP A 47 -3.69 6.68 18.28
C ASP A 47 -2.38 6.61 19.08
N ARG A 48 -1.40 7.48 18.80
CA ARG A 48 -0.06 7.45 19.38
C ARG A 48 0.51 8.83 19.71
N ASP A 49 0.81 9.05 20.99
CA ASP A 49 1.41 10.31 21.47
C ASP A 49 2.96 10.27 21.53
N ASP A 50 3.58 9.10 21.36
CA ASP A 50 5.01 8.87 21.57
C ASP A 50 5.84 8.85 20.28
N VAL A 51 5.20 8.99 19.12
CA VAL A 51 5.88 9.04 17.81
C VAL A 51 6.73 10.31 17.70
N THR A 52 7.97 10.14 17.29
CA THR A 52 8.95 11.23 17.12
C THR A 52 9.20 11.52 15.65
N VAL A 53 9.57 12.77 15.33
CA VAL A 53 9.93 13.17 13.96
C VAL A 53 11.11 12.33 13.46
N GLU A 54 12.09 12.10 14.33
CA GLU A 54 13.29 11.34 14.03
C GLU A 54 12.98 9.89 13.65
N ALA A 55 12.04 9.24 14.36
CA ALA A 55 11.61 7.88 14.04
C ALA A 55 10.92 7.79 12.67
N LEU A 56 10.07 8.76 12.32
CA LEU A 56 9.40 8.80 11.01
C LEU A 56 10.40 9.06 9.86
N VAL A 57 11.35 9.97 10.06
CA VAL A 57 12.40 10.22 9.06
C VAL A 57 13.28 8.98 8.86
N GLU A 58 13.66 8.29 9.93
CA GLU A 58 14.38 7.02 9.85
C GLU A 58 13.57 5.96 9.09
N ARG A 59 12.28 5.87 9.39
CA ARG A 59 11.36 4.92 8.75
C ARG A 59 11.18 5.17 7.26
N VAL A 60 10.97 6.42 6.84
CA VAL A 60 10.93 6.80 5.41
C VAL A 60 12.27 6.50 4.75
N GLY A 61 13.39 6.77 5.43
CA GLY A 61 14.72 6.45 4.93
C GLY A 61 14.91 4.94 4.71
N ALA A 62 14.46 4.10 5.65
CA ALA A 62 14.51 2.65 5.53
C ALA A 62 13.65 2.13 4.37
N PHE A 63 12.43 2.65 4.23
CA PHE A 63 11.52 2.31 3.13
C PHE A 63 12.14 2.65 1.77
N LEU A 64 12.66 3.86 1.59
CA LEU A 64 13.28 4.29 0.33
C LEU A 64 14.62 3.60 0.03
N ALA A 65 15.26 3.03 1.05
CA ALA A 65 16.52 2.29 0.93
C ALA A 65 16.34 0.77 0.77
N MET A 66 15.10 0.30 0.59
CA MET A 66 14.79 -1.11 0.35
C MET A 66 15.62 -1.65 -0.82
N SER A 67 16.12 -2.87 -0.68
CA SER A 67 16.88 -3.52 -1.75
C SER A 67 15.96 -4.04 -2.87
N PRO A 68 16.45 -4.17 -4.11
CA PRO A 68 15.69 -4.80 -5.19
C PRO A 68 15.18 -6.20 -4.84
N ASP A 69 15.96 -7.00 -4.12
CA ASP A 69 15.56 -8.36 -3.72
C ASP A 69 14.41 -8.35 -2.70
N GLN A 70 14.42 -7.41 -1.76
CA GLN A 70 13.29 -7.23 -0.81
C GLN A 70 12.02 -6.78 -1.53
N TRP A 71 12.16 -5.83 -2.45
CA TRP A 71 11.04 -5.34 -3.24
C TRP A 71 10.44 -6.43 -4.12
N GLU A 72 11.28 -7.23 -4.78
CA GLU A 72 10.84 -8.39 -5.56
C GLU A 72 10.07 -9.39 -4.68
N GLN A 73 10.56 -9.67 -3.47
CA GLN A 73 9.84 -10.56 -2.55
C GLN A 73 8.47 -10.00 -2.17
N VAL A 74 8.37 -8.70 -1.88
CA VAL A 74 7.08 -8.04 -1.63
C VAL A 74 6.14 -8.21 -2.84
N LEU A 75 6.62 -7.98 -4.06
CA LEU A 75 5.79 -8.15 -5.25
C LEU A 75 5.32 -9.59 -5.45
N LEU A 76 6.19 -10.57 -5.20
CA LEU A 76 5.81 -11.99 -5.29
C LEU A 76 4.74 -12.36 -4.27
N ASP A 77 4.86 -11.86 -3.03
CA ASP A 77 3.87 -12.11 -1.97
C ASP A 77 2.54 -11.44 -2.31
N VAL A 78 2.55 -10.19 -2.78
CA VAL A 78 1.35 -9.48 -3.24
C VAL A 78 0.65 -10.23 -4.36
N VAL A 79 1.38 -10.64 -5.40
CA VAL A 79 0.80 -11.37 -6.54
C VAL A 79 0.18 -12.68 -6.07
N ALA A 80 0.87 -13.44 -5.22
CA ALA A 80 0.36 -14.70 -4.70
C ALA A 80 -0.94 -14.52 -3.92
N GLU A 81 -1.02 -13.51 -3.05
CA GLU A 81 -2.21 -13.25 -2.23
C GLU A 81 -3.38 -12.72 -3.06
N VAL A 82 -3.15 -11.86 -4.07
CA VAL A 82 -4.21 -11.43 -4.99
C VAL A 82 -4.73 -12.63 -5.80
N GLU A 83 -3.85 -13.48 -6.31
CA GLU A 83 -4.25 -14.67 -7.09
C GLU A 83 -5.05 -15.65 -6.22
N ASP A 84 -4.71 -15.83 -4.94
CA ASP A 84 -5.46 -16.69 -4.02
C ASP A 84 -6.83 -16.08 -3.65
N ALA A 85 -6.89 -14.75 -3.44
CA ALA A 85 -8.12 -14.04 -3.11
C ALA A 85 -9.16 -14.03 -4.25
N VAL A 86 -8.70 -13.92 -5.50
CA VAL A 86 -9.57 -13.79 -6.67
C VAL A 86 -9.88 -15.13 -7.34
N GLY A 87 -9.08 -16.16 -7.06
CA GLY A 87 -9.27 -17.52 -7.58
C GLY A 87 -9.23 -17.61 -9.11
N GLU A 88 -9.84 -18.64 -9.69
CA GLU A 88 -9.84 -18.87 -11.15
C GLU A 88 -10.67 -17.84 -11.96
N GLN A 89 -11.27 -16.83 -11.33
CA GLN A 89 -12.34 -16.01 -11.93
C GLN A 89 -11.87 -14.72 -12.61
N ALA A 90 -10.69 -14.17 -12.32
CA ALA A 90 -10.24 -12.92 -12.93
C ALA A 90 -8.94 -13.11 -13.70
N ILE A 91 -9.06 -13.53 -14.96
CA ILE A 91 -8.04 -13.23 -15.96
C ILE A 91 -8.77 -12.47 -17.07
N ALA A 92 -8.84 -11.15 -16.95
CA ALA A 92 -9.40 -10.30 -17.99
C ALA A 92 -8.48 -10.27 -19.22
N GLU A 93 -7.15 -10.30 -18.99
CA GLU A 93 -6.12 -10.37 -20.00
C GLU A 93 -5.03 -11.39 -19.65
N PRO A 94 -4.36 -12.02 -20.63
CA PRO A 94 -3.29 -12.99 -20.40
C PRO A 94 -1.97 -12.39 -19.85
N THR A 95 -1.97 -11.09 -19.48
CA THR A 95 -0.82 -10.41 -18.88
C THR A 95 -0.66 -10.86 -17.43
N ALA A 96 0.55 -11.24 -17.02
CA ALA A 96 0.81 -11.60 -15.63
C ALA A 96 0.51 -10.39 -14.72
N LEU A 97 -0.21 -10.59 -13.61
CA LEU A 97 -0.53 -9.52 -12.65
C LEU A 97 0.71 -8.75 -12.22
N HIS A 98 1.81 -9.47 -12.00
CA HIS A 98 3.13 -8.90 -11.72
C HIS A 98 3.53 -7.76 -12.68
N ASP A 99 3.28 -7.94 -13.98
CA ASP A 99 3.68 -6.96 -15.00
C ASP A 99 2.66 -5.81 -15.14
N ASP A 100 1.49 -5.95 -14.54
CA ASP A 100 0.41 -4.94 -14.55
C ASP A 100 0.41 -4.06 -13.29
N LEU A 101 0.99 -4.54 -12.19
CA LEU A 101 1.08 -3.78 -10.94
C LEU A 101 1.90 -2.49 -11.12
N ALA A 102 1.24 -1.36 -10.90
CA ALA A 102 1.82 -0.04 -10.91
C ALA A 102 1.67 0.62 -9.54
N LEU A 103 2.78 0.79 -8.83
CA LEU A 103 2.82 1.51 -7.56
C LEU A 103 2.54 3.01 -7.77
N THR A 104 1.54 3.56 -7.10
CA THR A 104 1.07 4.95 -7.31
C THR A 104 1.33 5.88 -6.13
N SER A 105 1.16 5.40 -4.90
CA SER A 105 1.49 6.14 -3.68
C SER A 105 1.84 5.22 -2.53
N SER A 106 2.44 5.78 -1.48
CA SER A 106 2.59 5.12 -0.19
C SER A 106 2.15 6.03 0.96
N VAL A 107 1.77 5.40 2.08
CA VAL A 107 1.63 6.04 3.38
C VAL A 107 2.60 5.36 4.34
N VAL A 108 3.45 6.13 4.99
CA VAL A 108 4.46 5.65 5.94
C VAL A 108 4.02 6.03 7.35
N PHE A 109 3.79 5.00 8.15
CA PHE A 109 3.58 5.10 9.59
C PHE A 109 4.87 4.74 10.33
N VAL A 110 4.89 4.90 11.64
CA VAL A 110 6.08 4.58 12.44
C VAL A 110 6.46 3.09 12.39
N ASP A 111 5.47 2.20 12.27
CA ASP A 111 5.63 0.74 12.32
C ASP A 111 5.04 0.00 11.12
N ALA A 112 4.44 0.72 10.15
CA ALA A 112 3.89 0.11 8.95
C ALA A 112 4.11 1.01 7.71
N VAL A 113 4.02 0.41 6.53
CA VAL A 113 3.93 1.15 5.27
C VAL A 113 2.76 0.59 4.47
N LEU A 114 1.83 1.47 4.07
CA LEU A 114 0.78 1.13 3.11
C LEU A 114 1.23 1.51 1.71
N LEU A 115 1.16 0.57 0.79
CA LEU A 115 1.42 0.76 -0.64
C LEU A 115 0.09 0.74 -1.38
N SER A 116 -0.07 1.64 -2.35
CA SER A 116 -1.22 1.65 -3.24
C SER A 116 -0.78 1.30 -4.65
N PHE A 117 -1.36 0.24 -5.21
CA PHE A 117 -1.13 -0.21 -6.56
C PHE A 117 -2.39 -0.08 -7.40
N LEU A 118 -2.18 0.17 -8.68
CA LEU A 118 -3.17 -0.03 -9.72
C LEU A 118 -2.76 -1.25 -10.55
N ALA A 119 -3.73 -1.93 -11.12
CA ALA A 119 -3.53 -3.01 -12.08
C ALA A 119 -4.49 -2.78 -13.25
N PRO A 120 -4.20 -1.85 -14.18
CA PRO A 120 -5.18 -1.39 -15.16
C PRO A 120 -5.71 -2.47 -16.11
N LEU A 121 -4.97 -3.56 -16.32
CA LEU A 121 -5.38 -4.66 -17.21
C LEU A 121 -6.17 -5.75 -16.46
N GLN A 122 -5.82 -6.04 -15.21
CA GLN A 122 -6.49 -7.05 -14.38
C GLN A 122 -7.66 -6.47 -13.56
N PHE A 123 -7.47 -5.29 -12.97
CA PHE A 123 -8.40 -4.58 -12.09
C PHE A 123 -8.55 -3.10 -12.53
N PRO A 124 -9.16 -2.82 -13.70
CA PRO A 124 -9.24 -1.48 -14.28
C PRO A 124 -9.95 -0.46 -13.38
N ASP A 125 -10.90 -0.94 -12.57
CA ASP A 125 -11.72 -0.14 -11.65
C ASP A 125 -11.33 -0.40 -10.18
N GLY A 126 -10.16 -1.00 -9.94
CA GLY A 126 -9.72 -1.41 -8.61
C GLY A 126 -8.42 -0.76 -8.13
N VAL A 127 -8.28 -0.67 -6.81
CA VAL A 127 -7.06 -0.27 -6.11
C VAL A 127 -6.64 -1.40 -5.18
N ILE A 128 -5.39 -1.83 -5.31
CA ILE A 128 -4.80 -2.85 -4.45
C ILE A 128 -3.97 -2.15 -3.38
N ARG A 129 -4.36 -2.29 -2.11
CA ARG A 129 -3.64 -1.76 -0.95
C ARG A 129 -2.87 -2.87 -0.27
N VAL A 130 -1.59 -2.66 -0.06
CA VAL A 130 -0.69 -3.64 0.56
C VAL A 130 -0.09 -3.03 1.81
N GLN A 131 -0.16 -3.75 2.91
CA GLN A 131 0.48 -3.37 4.17
C GLN A 131 1.80 -4.11 4.33
N LEU A 132 2.85 -3.35 4.61
CA LEU A 132 4.13 -3.84 5.05
C LEU A 132 4.33 -3.57 6.54
N ASP A 133 4.89 -4.55 7.25
CA ASP A 133 5.22 -4.45 8.66
C ASP A 133 6.47 -3.58 8.92
N ALA A 134 6.89 -3.49 10.18
CA ALA A 134 8.05 -2.72 10.61
C ALA A 134 9.38 -3.16 9.95
N ASP A 135 9.49 -4.43 9.55
CA ASP A 135 10.65 -5.00 8.85
C ASP A 135 10.54 -4.86 7.31
N LEU A 136 9.49 -4.18 6.83
CA LEU A 136 9.14 -4.03 5.41
C LEU A 136 8.77 -5.36 4.74
N ALA A 137 8.33 -6.35 5.52
CA ALA A 137 7.79 -7.60 5.01
C ALA A 137 6.29 -7.46 4.74
N PHE A 138 5.77 -8.23 3.79
CA PHE A 138 4.34 -8.31 3.52
C PHE A 138 3.58 -8.75 4.79
N GLU A 139 2.52 -8.01 5.14
CA GLU A 139 1.67 -8.30 6.29
C GLU A 139 0.23 -8.58 5.88
N ASP A 140 -0.36 -7.71 5.05
CA ASP A 140 -1.77 -7.81 4.66
C ASP A 140 -2.06 -7.15 3.31
N ILE A 141 -3.22 -7.45 2.74
CA ILE A 141 -3.70 -6.91 1.46
C ILE A 141 -5.20 -6.66 1.46
N ASP A 142 -5.60 -5.53 0.87
CA ASP A 142 -6.99 -5.16 0.64
C ASP A 142 -7.20 -4.75 -0.82
N ILE A 143 -8.30 -5.19 -1.42
CA ILE A 143 -8.61 -4.92 -2.83
C ILE A 143 -9.95 -4.19 -2.89
N GLU A 144 -9.92 -2.89 -3.17
CA GLU A 144 -11.12 -2.09 -3.37
C GLU A 144 -11.46 -2.06 -4.86
N ILE A 145 -12.67 -2.47 -5.24
CA ILE A 145 -13.16 -2.42 -6.64
C ILE A 145 -14.38 -1.50 -6.68
N GLU A 146 -14.33 -0.40 -7.45
CA GLU A 146 -15.47 0.50 -7.60
C GLU A 146 -16.66 -0.24 -8.25
N GLY A 147 -17.80 -0.27 -7.54
CA GLY A 147 -19.05 -0.86 -8.04
C GLY A 147 -19.30 -2.33 -7.69
N VAL A 148 -18.38 -2.97 -6.96
CA VAL A 148 -18.60 -4.26 -6.30
C VAL A 148 -18.70 -3.99 -4.79
N GLU A 149 -19.85 -4.28 -4.19
CA GLU A 149 -19.98 -4.24 -2.73
C GLU A 149 -18.97 -5.26 -2.17
N THR A 150 -18.05 -4.84 -1.30
CA THR A 150 -17.14 -5.76 -0.62
C THR A 150 -17.98 -6.71 0.22
N ILE A 151 -18.23 -7.92 -0.30
CA ILE A 151 -18.95 -8.94 0.46
C ILE A 151 -17.91 -9.70 1.30
N THR A 152 -17.69 -9.21 2.52
CA THR A 152 -17.10 -10.03 3.58
C THR A 152 -18.09 -11.13 3.93
N PHE A 153 -17.70 -12.39 3.75
CA PHE A 153 -18.47 -13.53 4.21
C PHE A 153 -17.84 -14.07 5.49
N ASP A 154 -18.63 -14.18 6.57
CA ASP A 154 -18.16 -14.71 7.85
C ASP A 154 -18.02 -16.25 7.83
N GLY A 155 -18.35 -16.89 6.70
CA GLY A 155 -18.11 -18.31 6.44
C GLY A 155 -18.84 -18.88 5.23
N LEU A 156 -18.47 -20.11 4.86
CA LEU A 156 -19.00 -20.83 3.68
C LEU A 156 -20.53 -21.00 3.67
N ASP A 157 -21.18 -21.04 4.83
CA ASP A 157 -22.63 -21.18 4.92
C ASP A 157 -23.36 -19.90 4.47
N GLU A 158 -22.77 -18.72 4.70
CA GLU A 158 -23.33 -17.42 4.29
C GLU A 158 -23.22 -17.22 2.77
N MET A 159 -22.16 -17.72 2.14
CA MET A 159 -21.99 -17.72 0.69
C MET A 159 -23.05 -18.57 -0.03
N LEU A 160 -23.42 -19.71 0.56
CA LEU A 160 -24.39 -20.64 -0.03
C LEU A 160 -25.83 -20.11 0.05
N ASP A 161 -26.17 -19.40 1.13
CA ASP A 161 -27.49 -18.78 1.29
C ASP A 161 -27.70 -17.64 0.27
N GLN A 162 -26.67 -16.86 -0.05
CA GLN A 162 -26.78 -15.78 -1.03
C GLN A 162 -26.95 -16.29 -2.47
N LEU A 163 -26.21 -17.35 -2.85
CA LEU A 163 -26.35 -18.00 -4.18
C LEU A 163 -27.74 -18.64 -4.39
N SER A 164 -28.41 -19.02 -3.30
CA SER A 164 -29.75 -19.61 -3.36
C SER A 164 -30.87 -18.57 -3.54
N GLN A 165 -30.60 -17.30 -3.28
CA GLN A 165 -31.57 -16.20 -3.39
C GLN A 165 -31.62 -15.57 -4.79
N ASP A 166 -30.58 -15.77 -5.60
CA ASP A 166 -30.49 -15.30 -7.00
C ASP A 166 -31.03 -16.32 -8.03
N SER A 167 -31.82 -17.32 -7.60
CA SER A 167 -32.49 -18.32 -8.46
C SER A 167 -34.03 -18.24 -8.43
#